data_AF-A0A1X2IHL6-F1
#
_entry.id   AF-A0A1X2IHL6-F1
#
_cell.length_a   1.000
_cell.length_b   1.000
_cell.length_c   1.000
_cell.angle_alpha   90.00
_cell.angle_beta   90.00
_cell.angle_gamma   90.00
#
_symmetry.space_group_name_H-M   'P 1'
#
loop_
_entity.id
_entity.type
_entity.pdbx_description
1 polymer ?
#
loop_
_entity_poly.entity_id
_entity_poly.type
_entity_poly.pdbx_seq_one_letter_code
_entity_poly.pdbx_strand_id
1 'polypeptide(L)'
;MLDDERNHLYFWLQRCSICLEQTYSLCLESCRDQFCKECFVRYTEETVQASWGLGVTRIKCPVCQEVIPQSEWSRYVSKQVVDKYNEFNQPYRPFVRHCSACENQVVPCQSPREQGTSRERRLEHITEALTSLMSSMESTEWQEQLCQIQHFFEQTCRQKGATFRIGRVQDLYQKMVPPLARMAQEQQQQQQQQQQQQHPLTISPSKASVSLIYEKAAHVSKQLVAMEVIPEAWKQTQFWHVAHFPLETCECCGLQICLQCGEKAHIGMTCVNHLKSTLEQQPSSEQTASIQWKINNTEGCNRVDCLLCGHRFCWHCLSSWTQAELGVPNMTLIDSRRRSS
;
A
#
# COMPACT_ATOMS: atom_id res chain seq x y z
N MET A 1 -47.22 -29.93 22.14
CA MET A 1 -45.75 -29.83 22.33
C MET A 1 -45.02 -30.01 21.01
N LEU A 2 -44.98 -31.19 20.37
CA LEU A 2 -44.29 -31.37 19.06
C LEU A 2 -44.78 -30.46 17.91
N ASP A 3 -46.04 -30.02 17.89
CA ASP A 3 -46.50 -29.02 16.92
C ASP A 3 -46.01 -27.60 17.22
N ASP A 4 -45.79 -27.28 18.50
CA ASP A 4 -45.41 -25.95 18.95
C ASP A 4 -43.93 -25.68 18.61
N GLU A 5 -43.07 -26.66 18.86
CA GLU A 5 -41.66 -26.64 18.45
C GLU A 5 -41.50 -26.58 16.91
N ARG A 6 -42.36 -27.30 16.16
CA ARG A 6 -42.36 -27.23 14.69
C ARG A 6 -42.82 -25.86 14.20
N ASN A 7 -43.88 -25.29 14.76
CA ASN A 7 -44.36 -23.95 14.40
C ASN A 7 -43.31 -22.88 14.74
N HIS A 8 -42.63 -23.00 15.87
CA HIS A 8 -41.52 -22.12 16.25
C HIS A 8 -40.33 -22.24 15.28
N LEU A 9 -39.96 -23.45 14.86
CA LEU A 9 -38.93 -23.65 13.83
C LEU A 9 -39.34 -23.05 12.48
N TYR A 10 -40.58 -23.28 12.02
CA TYR A 10 -41.09 -22.69 10.78
C TYR A 10 -41.14 -21.16 10.82
N PHE A 11 -41.42 -20.56 11.98
CA PHE A 11 -41.36 -19.11 12.17
C PHE A 11 -39.95 -18.57 11.88
N TRP A 12 -38.91 -19.16 12.47
CA TRP A 12 -37.52 -18.73 12.25
C TRP A 12 -37.00 -19.05 10.84
N LEU A 13 -37.40 -20.19 10.25
CA LEU A 13 -37.12 -20.57 8.85
C LEU A 13 -37.77 -19.65 7.80
N GLN A 14 -38.54 -18.65 8.21
CA GLN A 14 -39.09 -17.63 7.32
C GLN A 14 -38.48 -16.24 7.55
N ARG A 15 -37.60 -16.05 8.54
CA ARG A 15 -37.02 -14.74 8.88
C ARG A 15 -35.68 -14.50 8.21
N CYS A 16 -35.37 -13.24 7.95
CA CYS A 16 -34.05 -12.81 7.50
C CYS A 16 -32.98 -13.13 8.56
N SER A 17 -31.91 -13.80 8.16
CA SER A 17 -30.80 -14.21 9.02
C SER A 17 -29.90 -13.05 9.52
N ILE A 18 -30.22 -11.79 9.18
CA ILE A 18 -29.53 -10.58 9.71
C ILE A 18 -30.39 -9.92 10.79
N CYS A 19 -31.59 -9.46 10.46
CA CYS A 19 -32.43 -8.73 11.42
C CYS A 19 -33.30 -9.63 12.29
N LEU A 20 -33.56 -10.89 11.89
CA LEU A 20 -34.48 -11.84 12.52
C LEU A 20 -35.96 -11.39 12.61
N GLU A 21 -36.25 -10.13 12.32
CA GLU A 21 -37.59 -9.52 12.34
C GLU A 21 -38.40 -9.76 11.07
N GLN A 22 -37.85 -9.39 9.91
CA GLN A 22 -38.58 -9.40 8.63
C GLN A 22 -38.60 -10.78 7.98
N THR A 23 -39.70 -11.11 7.31
CA THR A 23 -39.76 -12.28 6.41
C THR A 23 -38.71 -12.14 5.31
N TYR A 24 -38.01 -13.22 4.96
CA TYR A 24 -37.02 -13.16 3.89
C TYR A 24 -37.68 -12.85 2.53
N SER A 25 -36.94 -12.17 1.65
CA SER A 25 -37.36 -11.86 0.29
C SER A 25 -36.32 -12.30 -0.77
N LEU A 26 -35.16 -12.80 -0.33
CA LEU A 26 -34.16 -13.44 -1.17
C LEU A 26 -33.49 -14.60 -0.42
N CYS A 27 -33.00 -15.57 -1.17
CA CYS A 27 -32.28 -16.75 -0.69
C CYS A 27 -31.06 -16.93 -1.59
N LEU A 28 -29.87 -17.09 -1.01
CA LEU A 28 -28.64 -17.19 -1.80
C LEU A 28 -28.56 -18.51 -2.57
N GLU A 29 -28.11 -18.45 -3.82
CA GLU A 29 -27.99 -19.62 -4.70
C GLU A 29 -26.92 -20.60 -4.20
N SER A 30 -25.83 -20.07 -3.62
CA SER A 30 -24.70 -20.85 -3.08
C SER A 30 -25.03 -21.57 -1.78
N CYS A 31 -25.27 -20.82 -0.70
CA CYS A 31 -25.39 -21.37 0.66
C CYS A 31 -26.83 -21.53 1.18
N ARG A 32 -27.84 -21.07 0.43
CA ARG A 32 -29.28 -21.08 0.81
C ARG A 32 -29.65 -20.24 2.05
N ASP A 33 -28.74 -19.41 2.56
CA ASP A 33 -29.06 -18.43 3.60
C ASP A 33 -30.06 -17.37 3.09
N GLN A 34 -30.88 -16.84 4.01
CA GLN A 34 -32.12 -16.14 3.69
C GLN A 34 -32.11 -14.71 4.23
N PHE A 35 -32.46 -13.73 3.40
CA PHE A 35 -32.39 -12.32 3.78
C PHE A 35 -33.61 -11.53 3.31
N CYS A 36 -33.97 -10.47 4.04
CA CYS A 36 -34.77 -9.40 3.45
C CYS A 36 -33.85 -8.53 2.58
N LYS A 37 -34.42 -7.93 1.53
CA LYS A 37 -33.66 -7.15 0.55
C LYS A 37 -32.87 -6.01 1.20
N GLU A 38 -33.46 -5.30 2.16
CA GLU A 38 -32.86 -4.13 2.82
C GLU A 38 -31.57 -4.49 3.56
N CYS A 39 -31.59 -5.53 4.40
CA CYS A 39 -30.39 -5.95 5.14
C CYS A 39 -29.27 -6.44 4.21
N PHE A 40 -29.59 -7.18 3.14
CA PHE A 40 -28.57 -7.69 2.21
C PHE A 40 -27.96 -6.57 1.36
N VAL A 41 -28.78 -5.62 0.89
CA VAL A 41 -28.31 -4.44 0.16
C VAL A 41 -27.39 -3.62 1.05
N ARG A 42 -27.84 -3.26 2.26
CA ARG A 42 -27.05 -2.46 3.20
C ARG A 42 -25.72 -3.13 3.55
N TYR A 43 -25.71 -4.43 3.86
CA TYR A 43 -24.48 -5.19 4.10
C TYR A 43 -23.51 -5.12 2.91
N THR A 44 -24.02 -5.30 1.69
CA THR A 44 -23.20 -5.27 0.47
C THR A 44 -22.66 -3.85 0.24
N GLU A 45 -23.49 -2.83 0.40
CA GLU A 45 -23.10 -1.41 0.26
C GLU A 45 -22.02 -1.01 1.27
N GLU A 46 -22.21 -1.31 2.56
CA GLU A 46 -21.21 -1.05 3.60
C GLU A 46 -19.90 -1.81 3.32
N THR A 47 -19.98 -3.06 2.85
CA THR A 47 -18.80 -3.87 2.48
C THR A 47 -18.03 -3.29 1.27
N VAL A 48 -18.72 -2.77 0.26
CA VAL A 48 -18.10 -2.10 -0.89
C VAL A 48 -17.54 -0.73 -0.50
N GLN A 49 -18.25 0.03 0.34
CA GLN A 49 -17.81 1.35 0.80
C GLN A 49 -16.61 1.27 1.75
N ALA A 50 -16.54 0.26 2.61
CA ALA A 50 -15.39 -0.02 3.48
C ALA A 50 -14.18 -0.60 2.73
N SER A 51 -14.32 -0.92 1.42
CA SER A 51 -13.18 -1.30 0.60
C SER A 51 -12.33 -0.08 0.26
N TRP A 52 -11.11 -0.07 0.82
CA TRP A 52 -10.07 0.90 0.46
C TRP A 52 -9.37 0.57 -0.88
N GLY A 53 -9.87 -0.42 -1.63
CA GLY A 53 -9.19 -0.94 -2.82
C GLY A 53 -7.82 -1.60 -2.52
N LEU A 54 -7.52 -1.93 -1.26
CA LEU A 54 -6.24 -2.51 -0.82
C LEU A 54 -6.10 -4.02 -1.11
N GLY A 55 -7.19 -4.73 -1.37
CA GLY A 55 -7.22 -6.12 -1.84
C GLY A 55 -8.48 -6.37 -2.67
N VAL A 56 -8.62 -7.55 -3.26
CA VAL A 56 -9.90 -7.94 -3.87
C VAL A 56 -10.95 -8.13 -2.76
N THR A 57 -11.91 -7.21 -2.69
CA THR A 57 -13.05 -7.34 -1.77
C THR A 57 -13.92 -8.48 -2.27
N ARG A 58 -14.08 -9.52 -1.46
CA ARG A 58 -15.03 -10.60 -1.75
C ARG A 58 -16.26 -10.40 -0.89
N ILE A 59 -17.41 -10.17 -1.52
CA ILE A 59 -18.70 -10.19 -0.83
C ILE A 59 -18.94 -11.61 -0.33
N LYS A 60 -19.34 -11.73 0.94
CA LYS A 60 -19.53 -13.01 1.62
C LYS A 60 -20.94 -13.11 2.16
N CYS A 61 -21.42 -14.32 2.42
CA CYS A 61 -22.60 -14.49 3.25
C CYS A 61 -22.29 -13.98 4.68
N PRO A 62 -23.10 -13.07 5.26
CA PRO A 62 -22.93 -12.62 6.63
C PRO A 62 -22.96 -13.76 7.67
N VAL A 63 -23.68 -14.84 7.37
CA VAL A 63 -23.87 -16.00 8.24
C VAL A 63 -22.72 -17.00 8.05
N CYS A 64 -22.70 -17.72 6.91
CA CYS A 64 -21.78 -18.84 6.70
C CYS A 64 -20.37 -18.43 6.16
N GLN A 65 -20.15 -17.15 5.86
CA GLN A 65 -18.88 -16.60 5.34
C GLN A 65 -18.43 -17.14 3.95
N GLU A 66 -19.27 -17.90 3.25
CA GLU A 66 -19.06 -18.33 1.86
C GLU A 66 -19.03 -17.13 0.91
N VAL A 67 -18.20 -17.19 -0.14
CA VAL A 67 -18.07 -16.08 -1.11
C VAL A 67 -19.24 -16.09 -2.08
N ILE A 68 -19.96 -14.97 -2.17
CA ILE A 68 -21.10 -14.80 -3.07
C ILE A 68 -20.59 -14.32 -4.44
N PRO A 69 -20.92 -15.00 -5.56
CA PRO A 69 -20.55 -14.55 -6.90
C PRO A 69 -21.11 -13.16 -7.24
N GLN A 70 -20.36 -12.35 -7.99
CA GLN A 70 -20.83 -11.04 -8.45
C GLN A 70 -22.07 -11.14 -9.34
N SER A 71 -22.18 -12.19 -10.16
CA SER A 71 -23.38 -12.51 -10.96
C SER A 71 -24.65 -12.72 -10.13
N GLU A 72 -24.54 -12.88 -8.83
CA GLU A 72 -25.64 -13.04 -7.88
C GLU A 72 -25.87 -11.76 -7.08
N TRP A 73 -24.90 -11.30 -6.28
CA TRP A 73 -25.14 -10.17 -5.37
C TRP A 73 -25.45 -8.85 -6.11
N SER A 74 -24.91 -8.67 -7.33
CA SER A 74 -25.18 -7.49 -8.16
C SER A 74 -26.64 -7.34 -8.58
N ARG A 75 -27.44 -8.42 -8.52
CA ARG A 75 -28.89 -8.38 -8.84
C ARG A 75 -29.70 -7.63 -7.77
N TYR A 76 -29.17 -7.49 -6.56
CA TYR A 76 -29.90 -6.94 -5.41
C TYR A 76 -29.57 -5.46 -5.14
N VAL A 77 -28.35 -5.02 -5.46
CA VAL A 77 -27.85 -3.65 -5.24
C VAL A 77 -27.97 -2.74 -6.47
N SER A 78 -27.73 -1.44 -6.30
CA SER A 78 -27.74 -0.49 -7.42
C SER A 78 -26.52 -0.63 -8.34
N LYS A 79 -26.65 -0.19 -9.60
CA LYS A 79 -25.53 -0.16 -10.56
C LYS A 79 -24.33 0.63 -10.03
N GLN A 80 -24.55 1.73 -9.30
CA GLN A 80 -23.47 2.54 -8.73
C GLN A 80 -22.57 1.75 -7.77
N VAL A 81 -23.15 0.82 -7.00
CA VAL A 81 -22.42 -0.06 -6.08
C VAL A 81 -21.59 -1.08 -6.86
N VAL A 82 -22.14 -1.61 -7.95
CA VAL A 82 -21.44 -2.54 -8.86
C VAL A 82 -20.29 -1.84 -9.59
N ASP A 83 -20.52 -0.64 -10.11
CA ASP A 83 -19.51 0.17 -10.80
C ASP A 83 -18.36 0.53 -9.85
N LYS A 84 -18.67 0.98 -8.62
CA LYS A 84 -17.67 1.26 -7.56
C LYS A 84 -16.89 0.01 -7.12
N TYR A 85 -17.56 -1.14 -7.00
CA TYR A 85 -16.90 -2.41 -6.76
C TYR A 85 -15.93 -2.75 -7.90
N ASN A 86 -16.34 -2.60 -9.16
CA ASN A 86 -15.50 -2.89 -10.32
C ASN A 86 -14.26 -1.97 -10.36
N GLU A 87 -14.41 -0.68 -10.05
CA GLU A 87 -13.31 0.28 -9.94
C GLU A 87 -12.28 -0.13 -8.88
N PHE A 88 -12.74 -0.50 -7.68
CA PHE A 88 -11.86 -0.88 -6.58
C PHE A 88 -11.16 -2.23 -6.78
N ASN A 89 -11.79 -3.14 -7.53
CA ASN A 89 -11.27 -4.48 -7.82
C ASN A 89 -10.61 -4.59 -9.21
N GLN A 90 -10.42 -3.47 -9.92
CA GLN A 90 -9.80 -3.45 -11.24
C GLN A 90 -8.36 -4.03 -11.18
N PRO A 91 -8.01 -5.02 -12.03
CA PRO A 91 -6.64 -5.51 -12.14
C PRO A 91 -5.68 -4.38 -12.48
N TYR A 92 -4.58 -4.30 -11.75
CA TYR A 92 -3.58 -3.24 -11.87
C TYR A 92 -4.11 -1.82 -11.56
N ARG A 93 -5.01 -1.67 -10.59
CA ARG A 93 -5.38 -0.35 -10.05
C ARG A 93 -4.17 0.36 -9.44
N PRO A 94 -3.71 1.51 -9.99
CA PRO A 94 -2.54 2.21 -9.47
C PRO A 94 -2.74 2.71 -8.04
N PHE A 95 -1.64 2.80 -7.30
CA PHE A 95 -1.56 3.65 -6.14
C PHE A 95 -1.59 5.11 -6.61
N VAL A 96 -2.54 5.90 -6.09
CA VAL A 96 -2.73 7.30 -6.48
C VAL A 96 -2.63 8.21 -5.26
N ARG A 97 -1.93 9.32 -5.43
CA ARG A 97 -2.05 10.52 -4.57
C ARG A 97 -2.51 11.70 -5.43
N HIS A 98 -2.99 12.74 -4.78
CA HIS A 98 -3.30 14.01 -5.44
C HIS A 98 -2.29 15.06 -4.97
N CYS A 99 -1.81 15.90 -5.87
CA CYS A 99 -0.84 16.93 -5.56
C CYS A 99 -1.47 18.02 -4.67
N SER A 100 -0.88 18.32 -3.52
CA SER A 100 -1.41 19.32 -2.58
C SER A 100 -1.37 20.78 -3.05
N ALA A 101 -0.88 21.06 -4.26
CA ALA A 101 -0.88 22.40 -4.86
C ALA A 101 -1.66 22.54 -6.18
N CYS A 102 -1.93 21.44 -6.89
CA CYS A 102 -2.67 21.49 -8.17
C CYS A 102 -3.73 20.40 -8.34
N GLU A 103 -3.96 19.58 -7.30
CA GLU A 103 -4.95 18.50 -7.20
C GLU A 103 -4.83 17.37 -8.25
N ASN A 104 -3.96 17.51 -9.25
CA ASN A 104 -3.70 16.46 -10.24
C ASN A 104 -3.18 15.17 -9.59
N GLN A 105 -3.53 14.06 -10.22
CA GLN A 105 -3.09 12.73 -9.80
C GLN A 105 -1.58 12.57 -9.98
N VAL A 106 -0.98 11.90 -8.99
CA VAL A 106 0.42 11.50 -8.98
C VAL A 106 0.44 9.99 -8.80
N VAL A 107 0.94 9.30 -9.82
CA VAL A 107 0.98 7.83 -9.93
C VAL A 107 2.44 7.42 -10.01
N PRO A 108 3.03 6.82 -8.95
CA PRO A 108 4.47 6.58 -8.91
C PRO A 108 4.90 5.36 -9.72
N CYS A 109 3.98 4.47 -10.07
CA CYS A 109 4.27 3.18 -10.69
C CYS A 109 3.27 2.88 -11.81
N GLN A 110 3.81 2.63 -13.01
CA GLN A 110 3.03 2.26 -14.20
C GLN A 110 2.55 0.81 -14.16
N SER A 111 1.47 0.53 -14.88
CA SER A 111 0.99 -0.83 -15.08
C SER A 111 1.88 -1.58 -16.11
N PRO A 112 2.11 -2.90 -15.96
CA PRO A 112 2.73 -3.71 -17.02
C PRO A 112 1.88 -3.79 -18.30
N ARG A 113 0.59 -3.42 -18.21
CA ARG A 113 -0.35 -3.36 -19.35
C ARG A 113 -0.38 -1.98 -20.02
N GLU A 114 0.31 -0.99 -19.46
CA GLU A 114 0.36 0.36 -19.99
C GLU A 114 1.20 0.38 -21.27
N GLN A 115 0.63 0.89 -22.36
CA GLN A 115 1.30 0.90 -23.67
C GLN A 115 2.43 1.94 -23.65
N GLY A 116 3.65 1.55 -24.03
CA GLY A 116 4.76 2.48 -24.22
C GLY A 116 6.16 1.89 -24.13
N THR A 117 6.38 0.88 -23.28
CA THR A 117 7.73 0.32 -23.02
C THR A 117 7.71 -1.20 -23.04
N SER A 118 8.52 -1.83 -23.91
CA SER A 118 8.70 -3.29 -23.90
C SER A 118 9.44 -3.77 -22.66
N ARG A 119 9.29 -5.06 -22.32
CA ARG A 119 9.94 -5.63 -21.13
C ARG A 119 11.47 -5.60 -21.25
N GLU A 120 11.96 -5.86 -22.45
CA GLU A 120 13.38 -5.79 -22.82
C GLU A 120 13.92 -4.38 -22.56
N ARG A 121 13.16 -3.34 -22.97
CA ARG A 121 13.54 -1.94 -22.73
C ARG A 121 13.53 -1.57 -21.25
N ARG A 122 12.64 -2.16 -20.43
CA ARG A 122 12.68 -1.99 -18.95
C ARG A 122 13.92 -2.63 -18.33
N LEU A 123 14.39 -3.77 -18.86
CA LEU A 123 15.65 -4.38 -18.41
C LEU A 123 16.87 -3.54 -18.82
N GLU A 124 16.88 -2.98 -20.03
CA GLU A 124 17.89 -2.01 -20.48
C GLU A 124 17.93 -0.78 -19.57
N HIS A 125 16.77 -0.17 -19.26
CA HIS A 125 16.68 0.96 -18.33
C HIS A 125 17.22 0.65 -16.92
N ILE A 126 17.05 -0.58 -16.42
CA ILE A 126 17.64 -1.00 -15.14
C ILE A 126 19.17 -1.07 -15.23
N THR A 127 19.72 -1.68 -16.29
CA THR A 127 21.18 -1.74 -16.53
C THR A 127 21.79 -0.33 -16.68
N GLU A 128 21.13 0.53 -17.47
CA GLU A 128 21.51 1.93 -17.67
C GLU A 128 21.53 2.68 -16.32
N ALA A 129 20.48 2.54 -15.51
CA ALA A 129 20.38 3.19 -14.19
C ALA A 129 21.40 2.67 -13.18
N LEU A 130 21.67 1.35 -13.12
CA LEU A 130 22.70 0.77 -12.24
C LEU A 130 24.12 1.22 -12.64
N THR A 131 24.43 1.19 -13.93
CA THR A 131 25.72 1.68 -14.46
C THR A 131 25.90 3.18 -14.15
N SER A 132 24.83 3.96 -14.34
CA SER A 132 24.81 5.39 -14.04
C SER A 132 24.85 5.70 -12.54
N LEU A 133 24.40 4.79 -11.68
CA LEU A 133 24.60 4.87 -10.22
C LEU A 133 26.06 4.64 -9.87
N MET A 134 26.68 3.58 -10.38
CA MET A 134 28.09 3.25 -10.10
C MET A 134 29.04 4.40 -10.45
N SER A 135 28.86 5.05 -11.60
CA SER A 135 29.67 6.21 -12.00
C SER A 135 29.41 7.48 -11.17
N SER A 136 28.36 7.51 -10.34
CA SER A 136 28.02 8.62 -9.45
C SER A 136 28.46 8.40 -7.99
N MET A 137 29.08 7.24 -7.66
CA MET A 137 29.54 6.93 -6.30
C MET A 137 31.04 7.18 -6.15
N GLU A 138 31.42 7.90 -5.09
CA GLU A 138 32.82 8.04 -4.66
C GLU A 138 33.22 6.99 -3.61
N SER A 139 32.26 6.42 -2.87
CA SER A 139 32.52 5.41 -1.83
C SER A 139 32.78 4.03 -2.43
N THR A 140 33.97 3.47 -2.14
CA THR A 140 34.38 2.12 -2.57
C THR A 140 33.44 1.02 -2.07
N GLU A 141 32.95 1.12 -0.84
CA GLU A 141 31.99 0.16 -0.27
C GLU A 141 30.67 0.17 -1.06
N TRP A 142 30.20 1.36 -1.43
CA TRP A 142 28.96 1.53 -2.19
C TRP A 142 29.11 1.06 -3.63
N GLN A 143 30.28 1.26 -4.24
CA GLN A 143 30.63 0.68 -5.53
C GLN A 143 30.63 -0.87 -5.46
N GLU A 144 31.19 -1.47 -4.41
CA GLU A 144 31.19 -2.92 -4.25
C GLU A 144 29.76 -3.48 -4.11
N GLN A 145 28.91 -2.86 -3.27
CA GLN A 145 27.50 -3.24 -3.14
C GLN A 145 26.75 -3.11 -4.46
N LEU A 146 26.97 -2.04 -5.24
CA LEU A 146 26.38 -1.89 -6.57
C LEU A 146 26.86 -2.96 -7.57
N CYS A 147 28.16 -3.30 -7.56
CA CYS A 147 28.70 -4.41 -8.35
C CYS A 147 28.00 -5.73 -8.01
N GLN A 148 27.77 -6.03 -6.73
CA GLN A 148 27.05 -7.23 -6.29
C GLN A 148 25.58 -7.22 -6.76
N ILE A 149 24.89 -6.07 -6.66
CA ILE A 149 23.51 -5.88 -7.12
C ILE A 149 23.39 -6.05 -8.64
N GLN A 150 24.27 -5.42 -9.42
CA GLN A 150 24.31 -5.56 -10.87
C GLN A 150 24.64 -7.00 -11.29
N HIS A 151 25.62 -7.64 -10.64
CA HIS A 151 25.97 -9.02 -10.94
C HIS A 151 24.80 -9.97 -10.68
N PHE A 152 24.09 -9.81 -9.56
CA PHE A 152 22.89 -10.58 -9.25
C PHE A 152 21.76 -10.36 -10.29
N PHE A 153 21.51 -9.10 -10.68
CA PHE A 153 20.54 -8.76 -11.72
C PHE A 153 20.90 -9.41 -13.07
N GLU A 154 22.15 -9.27 -13.51
CA GLU A 154 22.63 -9.85 -14.77
C GLU A 154 22.60 -11.37 -14.75
N GLN A 155 23.04 -12.04 -13.68
CA GLN A 155 22.93 -13.49 -13.55
C GLN A 155 21.47 -13.95 -13.67
N THR A 156 20.56 -13.27 -12.98
CA THR A 156 19.12 -13.61 -12.99
C THR A 156 18.50 -13.42 -14.38
N CYS A 157 18.93 -12.39 -15.13
CA CYS A 157 18.47 -12.13 -16.50
C CYS A 157 19.10 -13.06 -17.54
N ARG A 158 20.38 -13.42 -17.40
CA ARG A 158 21.12 -14.30 -18.34
C ARG A 158 20.65 -15.77 -18.28
N GLN A 159 20.07 -16.21 -17.17
CA GLN A 159 19.39 -17.51 -17.08
C GLN A 159 18.15 -17.52 -18.01
N LYS A 160 18.30 -18.07 -19.22
CA LYS A 160 17.22 -18.13 -20.23
C LYS A 160 15.92 -18.68 -19.63
N GLY A 161 14.84 -17.90 -19.73
CA GLY A 161 13.52 -18.26 -19.22
C GLY A 161 13.31 -18.09 -17.70
N ALA A 162 14.29 -17.56 -16.96
CA ALA A 162 14.24 -17.49 -15.50
C ALA A 162 13.57 -16.22 -14.95
N THR A 163 13.92 -15.02 -15.43
CA THR A 163 13.21 -13.76 -15.12
C THR A 163 11.74 -13.76 -15.53
N PHE A 164 11.37 -14.64 -16.46
CA PHE A 164 10.04 -14.71 -17.08
C PHE A 164 9.03 -15.54 -16.28
N ARG A 165 9.44 -16.17 -15.16
CA ARG A 165 8.54 -16.93 -14.29
C ARG A 165 8.01 -16.08 -13.13
N ILE A 166 6.81 -16.44 -12.69
CA ILE A 166 6.13 -15.94 -11.49
C ILE A 166 7.08 -15.89 -10.28
N GLY A 167 7.04 -14.82 -9.51
CA GLY A 167 7.84 -14.61 -8.28
C GLY A 167 9.23 -13.99 -8.49
N ARG A 168 9.87 -14.21 -9.65
CA ARG A 168 11.25 -13.74 -9.89
C ARG A 168 11.41 -12.21 -9.91
N VAL A 169 10.36 -11.46 -10.24
CA VAL A 169 10.38 -9.98 -10.13
C VAL A 169 10.36 -9.54 -8.67
N GLN A 170 9.66 -10.26 -7.78
CA GLN A 170 9.70 -10.03 -6.34
C GLN A 170 11.07 -10.39 -5.74
N ASP A 171 11.70 -11.48 -6.19
CA ASP A 171 13.08 -11.84 -5.78
C ASP A 171 14.07 -10.73 -6.15
N LEU A 172 14.02 -10.24 -7.40
CA LEU A 172 14.82 -9.10 -7.86
C LEU A 172 14.56 -7.87 -6.99
N TYR A 173 13.30 -7.53 -6.74
CA TYR A 173 12.93 -6.40 -5.89
C TYR A 173 13.54 -6.53 -4.49
N GLN A 174 13.32 -7.65 -3.80
CA GLN A 174 13.77 -7.86 -2.42
C GLN A 174 15.29 -7.87 -2.26
N LYS A 175 16.04 -8.28 -3.29
CA LYS A 175 17.51 -8.28 -3.26
C LYS A 175 18.14 -6.97 -3.70
N MET A 176 17.54 -6.26 -4.66
CA MET A 176 18.12 -5.06 -5.25
C MET A 176 17.65 -3.77 -4.55
N VAL A 177 16.36 -3.65 -4.26
CA VAL A 177 15.76 -2.36 -3.87
C VAL A 177 16.09 -1.93 -2.44
N PRO A 178 15.98 -2.78 -1.40
CA PRO A 178 16.28 -2.35 -0.03
C PRO A 178 17.71 -1.83 0.17
N PRO A 179 18.76 -2.46 -0.42
CA PRO A 179 20.11 -1.88 -0.43
C PRO A 179 20.18 -0.51 -1.11
N LEU A 180 19.66 -0.38 -2.34
CA LEU A 180 19.64 0.89 -3.09
C LEU A 180 18.92 2.02 -2.32
N ALA A 181 17.82 1.69 -1.65
CA ALA A 181 17.06 2.64 -0.84
C ALA A 181 17.84 3.12 0.39
N ARG A 182 18.57 2.23 1.09
CA ARG A 182 19.44 2.63 2.21
C ARG A 182 20.54 3.58 1.75
N MET A 183 21.25 3.25 0.68
CA MET A 183 22.28 4.13 0.11
C MET A 183 21.74 5.52 -0.25
N ALA A 184 20.57 5.57 -0.90
CA ALA A 184 19.91 6.84 -1.22
C ALA A 184 19.52 7.65 0.04
N GLN A 185 19.02 7.00 1.08
CA GLN A 185 18.64 7.64 2.35
C GLN A 185 19.85 8.12 3.15
N GLU A 186 20.94 7.33 3.20
CA GLU A 186 22.19 7.69 3.86
C GLU A 186 22.84 8.91 3.19
N GLN A 187 22.86 8.97 1.85
CA GLN A 187 23.38 10.16 1.14
C GLN A 187 22.57 11.42 1.47
N GLN A 188 21.24 11.32 1.49
CA GLN A 188 20.36 12.44 1.83
C GLN A 188 20.62 12.94 3.26
N GLN A 189 20.82 12.04 4.22
CA GLN A 189 21.16 12.40 5.60
C GLN A 189 22.53 13.10 5.69
N GLN A 190 23.55 12.59 4.98
CA GLN A 190 24.89 13.21 4.95
C GLN A 190 24.84 14.62 4.36
N GLN A 191 24.12 14.83 3.26
CA GLN A 191 23.95 16.16 2.64
C GLN A 191 23.24 17.15 3.59
N GLN A 192 22.21 16.71 4.32
CA GLN A 192 21.54 17.55 5.31
C GLN A 192 22.46 17.94 6.47
N GLN A 193 23.25 17.01 6.99
CA GLN A 193 24.21 17.29 8.07
C GLN A 193 25.28 18.30 7.65
N GLN A 194 25.80 18.20 6.42
CA GLN A 194 26.77 19.16 5.89
C GLN A 194 26.16 20.57 5.73
N GLN A 195 24.93 20.69 5.24
CA GLN A 195 24.24 21.98 5.09
C GLN A 195 24.01 22.66 6.45
N GLN A 196 23.61 21.90 7.48
CA GLN A 196 23.38 22.44 8.83
C GLN A 196 24.67 22.97 9.49
N GLN A 197 25.83 22.41 9.16
CA GLN A 197 27.12 22.85 9.72
C GLN A 197 27.68 24.13 9.08
N GLN A 198 27.20 24.52 7.89
CA GLN A 198 27.79 25.63 7.12
C GLN A 198 27.07 26.98 7.26
N HIS A 199 25.81 27.03 7.73
CA HIS A 199 25.08 28.31 7.93
C HIS A 199 24.13 28.31 9.15
N PRO A 200 24.55 28.87 10.30
CA PRO A 200 23.68 29.01 11.49
C PRO A 200 22.66 30.15 11.44
N LEU A 201 22.71 31.04 10.44
CA LEU A 201 22.05 32.36 10.46
C LEU A 201 21.25 32.69 9.20
N THR A 202 20.34 31.80 8.78
CA THR A 202 19.04 32.15 8.12
C THR A 202 18.25 30.87 7.84
N ILE A 203 17.23 30.57 8.64
CA ILE A 203 16.31 29.45 8.38
C ILE A 203 15.29 29.90 7.33
N SER A 204 15.71 29.91 6.07
CA SER A 204 14.77 29.82 4.94
C SER A 204 14.55 28.34 4.63
N PRO A 205 13.30 27.89 4.39
CA PRO A 205 13.04 26.50 3.99
C PRO A 205 13.66 26.27 2.61
N SER A 206 14.83 25.64 2.57
CA SER A 206 15.48 25.27 1.32
C SER A 206 14.56 24.35 0.53
N LYS A 207 14.55 24.50 -0.80
CA LYS A 207 13.84 23.54 -1.67
C LYS A 207 14.47 22.18 -1.45
N ALA A 208 13.77 21.29 -0.76
CA ALA A 208 14.22 19.93 -0.46
C ALA A 208 14.26 19.10 -1.75
N SER A 209 15.30 19.30 -2.56
CA SER A 209 15.52 18.55 -3.78
C SER A 209 16.00 17.14 -3.44
N VAL A 210 15.27 16.14 -3.91
CA VAL A 210 15.71 14.74 -3.94
C VAL A 210 17.08 14.63 -4.64
N SER A 211 17.96 13.78 -4.11
CA SER A 211 19.30 13.58 -4.69
C SER A 211 19.28 12.67 -5.93
N LEU A 212 20.23 12.88 -6.84
CA LEU A 212 20.37 12.08 -8.07
C LEU A 212 20.50 10.56 -7.82
N ILE A 213 21.09 10.15 -6.68
CA ILE A 213 21.14 8.74 -6.27
C ILE A 213 19.74 8.20 -6.04
N TYR A 214 18.92 8.94 -5.29
CA TYR A 214 17.55 8.55 -4.97
C TYR A 214 16.70 8.47 -6.24
N GLU A 215 16.81 9.43 -7.15
CA GLU A 215 16.05 9.41 -8.41
C GLU A 215 16.37 8.15 -9.24
N LYS A 216 17.66 7.81 -9.40
CA LYS A 216 18.09 6.60 -10.11
C LYS A 216 17.68 5.31 -9.38
N ALA A 217 17.80 5.26 -8.05
CA ALA A 217 17.39 4.11 -7.23
C ALA A 217 15.87 3.88 -7.28
N ALA A 218 15.08 4.96 -7.18
CA ALA A 218 13.64 4.95 -7.35
C ALA A 218 13.26 4.51 -8.77
N HIS A 219 13.99 4.95 -9.80
CA HIS A 219 13.77 4.52 -11.19
C HIS A 219 13.95 3.01 -11.35
N VAL A 220 15.02 2.40 -10.81
CA VAL A 220 15.22 0.93 -10.81
C VAL A 220 14.02 0.24 -10.17
N SER A 221 13.55 0.74 -9.03
CA SER A 221 12.37 0.20 -8.35
C SER A 221 11.09 0.31 -9.21
N LYS A 222 10.82 1.46 -9.84
CA LYS A 222 9.68 1.66 -10.75
C LYS A 222 9.70 0.68 -11.93
N GLN A 223 10.86 0.43 -12.54
CA GLN A 223 10.98 -0.53 -13.64
C GLN A 223 10.74 -1.98 -13.18
N LEU A 224 11.21 -2.34 -11.99
CA LEU A 224 10.93 -3.66 -11.39
C LEU A 224 9.43 -3.83 -11.12
N VAL A 225 8.76 -2.85 -10.51
CA VAL A 225 7.30 -2.87 -10.30
C VAL A 225 6.57 -3.04 -11.64
N ALA A 226 6.89 -2.23 -12.65
CA ALA A 226 6.24 -2.27 -13.95
C ALA A 226 6.49 -3.55 -14.79
N MET A 227 7.31 -4.50 -14.30
CA MET A 227 7.48 -5.83 -14.89
C MET A 227 6.65 -6.95 -14.22
N GLU A 228 5.97 -6.68 -13.09
CA GLU A 228 5.23 -7.71 -12.36
C GLU A 228 3.85 -7.99 -12.98
N VAL A 229 3.71 -9.16 -13.62
CA VAL A 229 2.53 -9.55 -14.42
C VAL A 229 1.41 -10.26 -13.65
N ILE A 230 1.46 -10.25 -12.31
CA ILE A 230 0.36 -10.69 -11.45
C ILE A 230 -0.22 -9.47 -10.72
N PRO A 231 -1.54 -9.16 -10.84
CA PRO A 231 -2.14 -7.96 -10.24
C PRO A 231 -1.88 -7.78 -8.74
N GLU A 232 -2.01 -8.84 -7.93
CA GLU A 232 -1.78 -8.77 -6.48
C GLU A 232 -0.28 -8.61 -6.13
N ALA A 233 0.62 -9.21 -6.89
CA ALA A 233 2.07 -9.05 -6.70
C ALA A 233 2.54 -7.65 -7.13
N TRP A 234 1.97 -7.12 -8.22
CA TRP A 234 2.20 -5.76 -8.70
C TRP A 234 1.71 -4.73 -7.69
N LYS A 235 0.52 -4.98 -7.12
CA LYS A 235 -0.01 -4.20 -5.99
C LYS A 235 0.95 -4.19 -4.81
N GLN A 236 1.37 -5.36 -4.32
CA GLN A 236 2.30 -5.46 -3.20
C GLN A 236 3.64 -4.75 -3.47
N THR A 237 4.17 -4.88 -4.69
CA THR A 237 5.44 -4.23 -5.07
C THR A 237 5.32 -2.71 -5.21
N GLN A 238 4.15 -2.15 -5.58
CA GLN A 238 3.88 -0.70 -5.45
C GLN A 238 3.96 -0.23 -3.99
N PHE A 239 3.39 -0.98 -3.04
CA PHE A 239 3.47 -0.60 -1.61
C PHE A 239 4.90 -0.71 -1.08
N TRP A 240 5.68 -1.70 -1.55
CA TRP A 240 7.11 -1.71 -1.30
C TRP A 240 7.83 -0.50 -1.92
N HIS A 241 7.44 -0.04 -3.12
CA HIS A 241 8.01 1.17 -3.72
C HIS A 241 7.74 2.40 -2.85
N VAL A 242 6.49 2.66 -2.47
CA VAL A 242 6.09 3.78 -1.59
C VAL A 242 6.76 3.71 -0.20
N ALA A 243 7.09 2.52 0.29
CA ALA A 243 7.80 2.33 1.54
C ALA A 243 9.29 2.69 1.45
N HIS A 244 9.97 2.34 0.34
CA HIS A 244 11.41 2.58 0.15
C HIS A 244 11.70 3.98 -0.42
N PHE A 245 10.85 4.44 -1.36
CA PHE A 245 10.93 5.70 -2.07
C PHE A 245 9.61 6.49 -1.87
N PRO A 246 9.42 7.13 -0.71
CA PRO A 246 8.20 7.87 -0.41
C PRO A 246 8.05 9.21 -1.16
N LEU A 247 8.99 9.64 -2.00
CA LEU A 247 8.98 10.97 -2.62
C LEU A 247 8.77 10.87 -4.12
N GLU A 248 7.87 11.69 -4.65
CA GLU A 248 7.54 11.74 -6.08
C GLU A 248 7.39 13.18 -6.57
N THR A 249 7.72 13.43 -7.84
CA THR A 249 7.52 14.75 -8.46
C THR A 249 6.20 14.77 -9.23
N CYS A 250 5.33 15.75 -8.96
CA CYS A 250 4.11 15.94 -9.73
C CYS A 250 4.43 16.44 -11.15
N GLU A 251 4.06 15.68 -12.17
CA GLU A 251 4.34 16.00 -13.58
C GLU A 251 3.67 17.30 -14.07
N CYS A 252 2.54 17.70 -13.46
CA CYS A 252 1.82 18.91 -13.85
C CYS A 252 2.47 20.22 -13.36
N CYS A 253 3.08 20.22 -12.17
CA CYS A 253 3.54 21.46 -11.51
C CYS A 253 4.96 21.40 -10.93
N GLY A 254 5.64 20.26 -11.04
CA GLY A 254 6.99 20.05 -10.50
C GLY A 254 7.08 19.99 -8.98
N LEU A 255 5.97 20.06 -8.24
CA LEU A 255 5.99 19.95 -6.78
C LEU A 255 6.34 18.52 -6.35
N GLN A 256 7.35 18.39 -5.51
CA GLN A 256 7.67 17.12 -4.87
C GLN A 256 6.72 16.86 -3.68
N ILE A 257 6.12 15.68 -3.65
CA ILE A 257 5.16 15.23 -2.64
C ILE A 257 5.64 13.97 -1.93
N CYS A 258 5.14 13.76 -0.72
CA CYS A 258 5.30 12.53 0.03
C CYS A 258 4.13 11.57 -0.28
N LEU A 259 4.41 10.46 -0.96
CA LEU A 259 3.47 9.41 -1.29
C LEU A 259 2.81 8.77 -0.05
N GLN A 260 3.49 8.76 1.10
CA GLN A 260 2.96 8.17 2.33
C GLN A 260 1.80 9.02 2.90
N CYS A 261 2.05 10.28 3.26
CA CYS A 261 1.06 11.17 3.90
C CYS A 261 0.24 12.07 2.94
N GLY A 262 0.66 12.19 1.67
CA GLY A 262 0.06 13.06 0.66
C GLY A 262 0.40 14.54 0.78
N GLU A 263 1.34 14.93 1.67
CA GLU A 263 1.80 16.31 1.81
C GLU A 263 3.01 16.63 0.93
N LYS A 264 3.58 17.82 1.06
CA LYS A 264 4.84 18.21 0.42
C LYS A 264 5.99 17.29 0.85
N ALA A 265 6.98 17.11 -0.02
CA ALA A 265 8.16 16.30 0.27
C ALA A 265 8.90 16.80 1.53
N HIS A 266 9.25 15.88 2.44
CA HIS A 266 9.84 16.18 3.74
C HIS A 266 11.03 15.24 4.05
N ILE A 267 12.22 15.58 3.56
CA ILE A 267 13.43 14.78 3.74
C ILE A 267 13.95 14.92 5.18
N GLY A 268 14.34 13.81 5.82
CA GLY A 268 14.93 13.81 7.17
C GLY A 268 13.94 13.90 8.34
N MET A 269 12.63 13.96 8.07
CA MET A 269 11.60 13.92 9.10
C MET A 269 10.50 12.91 8.77
N THR A 270 9.90 12.32 9.81
CA THR A 270 8.75 11.41 9.65
C THR A 270 7.50 12.16 9.21
N CYS A 271 6.56 11.46 8.57
CA CYS A 271 5.25 12.02 8.20
C CYS A 271 4.55 12.67 9.41
N VAL A 272 4.59 12.03 10.58
CA VAL A 272 3.97 12.54 11.82
C VAL A 272 4.63 13.84 12.28
N ASN A 273 5.96 13.94 12.21
CA ASN A 273 6.68 15.15 12.63
C ASN A 273 6.44 16.31 11.65
N HIS A 274 6.37 16.03 10.34
CA HIS A 274 6.01 17.03 9.32
C HIS A 274 4.57 17.56 9.51
N LEU A 275 3.61 16.67 9.78
CA LEU A 275 2.22 17.07 10.03
C LEU A 275 2.11 17.91 11.32
N LYS A 276 2.83 17.54 12.39
CA LYS A 276 2.87 18.32 13.65
C LYS A 276 3.45 19.72 13.46
N SER A 277 4.60 19.86 12.79
CA SER A 277 5.19 21.18 12.52
C SER A 277 4.34 22.02 11.56
N THR A 278 3.53 21.40 10.71
CA THR A 278 2.54 22.09 9.87
C THR A 278 1.37 22.62 10.70
N LEU A 279 0.90 21.92 11.75
CA LEU A 279 -0.11 22.46 12.68
C LEU A 279 0.40 23.65 13.48
N GLU A 280 1.67 23.63 13.89
CA GLU A 280 2.31 24.72 14.63
C GLU A 280 2.37 26.04 13.82
N GLN A 281 2.30 25.96 12.47
CA GLN A 281 2.27 27.10 11.56
C GLN A 281 0.88 27.75 11.41
N GLN A 282 -0.12 27.33 12.20
CA GLN A 282 -1.52 27.81 12.16
C GLN A 282 -2.16 27.79 10.75
N PRO A 283 -2.38 26.59 10.18
CA PRO A 283 -3.10 26.44 8.92
C PRO A 283 -4.59 26.76 9.11
N SER A 284 -5.37 26.80 8.01
CA SER A 284 -6.81 27.09 8.09
C SER A 284 -7.57 26.08 8.96
N SER A 285 -8.79 26.40 9.40
CA SER A 285 -9.59 25.50 10.26
C SER A 285 -9.87 24.14 9.61
N GLU A 286 -10.11 24.12 8.30
CA GLU A 286 -10.31 22.90 7.51
C GLU A 286 -9.02 22.09 7.37
N GLN A 287 -7.90 22.75 7.07
CA GLN A 287 -6.57 22.12 7.02
C GLN A 287 -6.18 21.56 8.39
N THR A 288 -6.49 22.26 9.47
CA THR A 288 -6.26 21.81 10.85
C THR A 288 -7.02 20.51 11.11
N ALA A 289 -8.32 20.45 10.82
CA ALA A 289 -9.12 19.24 10.97
C ALA A 289 -8.59 18.07 10.13
N SER A 290 -8.20 18.33 8.87
CA SER A 290 -7.62 17.33 7.96
C SER A 290 -6.27 16.80 8.46
N ILE A 291 -5.34 17.68 8.84
CA ILE A 291 -4.02 17.30 9.36
C ILE A 291 -4.15 16.57 10.71
N GLN A 292 -5.06 17.00 11.58
CA GLN A 292 -5.29 16.38 12.89
C GLN A 292 -5.93 14.99 12.73
N TRP A 293 -6.85 14.81 11.76
CA TRP A 293 -7.32 13.48 11.35
C TRP A 293 -6.16 12.64 10.79
N LYS A 294 -5.31 13.20 9.92
CA LYS A 294 -4.14 12.50 9.39
C LYS A 294 -3.18 12.07 10.51
N ILE A 295 -2.88 12.90 11.50
CA ILE A 295 -2.02 12.52 12.64
C ILE A 295 -2.65 11.35 13.41
N ASN A 296 -3.92 11.45 13.76
CA ASN A 296 -4.64 10.40 14.49
C ASN A 296 -4.79 9.09 13.70
N ASN A 297 -4.61 9.12 12.38
CA ASN A 297 -4.75 7.96 11.49
C ASN A 297 -3.46 7.61 10.71
N THR A 298 -2.32 8.27 10.94
CA THR A 298 -1.02 7.95 10.30
C THR A 298 -0.21 6.93 11.09
N GLU A 299 -0.55 6.70 12.36
CA GLU A 299 -0.25 5.44 13.06
C GLU A 299 -1.20 4.30 12.60
N GLY A 300 -2.21 4.64 11.80
CA GLY A 300 -3.19 3.73 11.22
C GLY A 300 -2.67 2.96 10.02
N CYS A 301 -2.42 1.67 10.27
CA CYS A 301 -2.49 0.55 9.31
C CYS A 301 -1.19 0.10 8.62
N ASN A 302 -0.30 -0.53 9.42
CA ASN A 302 0.53 -1.63 8.94
C ASN A 302 -0.12 -3.02 9.12
N ARG A 303 -1.29 -3.11 9.77
CA ARG A 303 -1.95 -4.38 10.10
C ARG A 303 -3.05 -4.71 9.09
N VAL A 304 -2.98 -5.88 8.47
CA VAL A 304 -4.04 -6.43 7.62
C VAL A 304 -4.65 -7.67 8.27
N ASP A 305 -5.97 -7.69 8.37
CA ASP A 305 -6.76 -8.82 8.83
C ASP A 305 -7.34 -9.57 7.61
N CYS A 306 -6.97 -10.85 7.42
CA CYS A 306 -7.47 -11.67 6.32
C CYS A 306 -8.92 -12.11 6.56
N LEU A 307 -9.87 -11.50 5.86
CA LEU A 307 -11.30 -11.80 5.95
C LEU A 307 -11.71 -13.21 5.44
N LEU A 308 -10.76 -13.99 4.92
CA LEU A 308 -10.99 -15.36 4.42
C LEU A 308 -10.67 -16.46 5.43
N CYS A 309 -9.71 -16.25 6.34
CA CYS A 309 -9.27 -17.25 7.33
C CYS A 309 -8.96 -16.68 8.72
N GLY A 310 -9.19 -15.39 8.96
CA GLY A 310 -8.91 -14.72 10.24
C GLY A 310 -7.43 -14.43 10.53
N HIS A 311 -6.51 -14.83 9.63
CA HIS A 311 -5.07 -14.62 9.81
C HIS A 311 -4.71 -13.13 9.73
N ARG A 312 -3.89 -12.65 10.66
CA ARG A 312 -3.41 -11.26 10.70
C ARG A 312 -1.96 -11.21 10.26
N PHE A 313 -1.58 -10.24 9.43
CA PHE A 313 -0.20 -10.08 8.95
C PHE A 313 0.18 -8.61 8.77
N CYS A 314 1.49 -8.35 8.69
CA CYS A 314 2.01 -7.01 8.50
C CYS A 314 2.08 -6.65 7.02
N TRP A 315 1.46 -5.55 6.62
CA TRP A 315 1.53 -5.00 5.27
C TRP A 315 2.96 -4.68 4.83
N HIS A 316 3.79 -4.24 5.78
CA HIS A 316 5.15 -3.79 5.53
C HIS A 316 6.16 -4.95 5.47
N CYS A 317 6.07 -5.93 6.36
CA CYS A 317 7.05 -7.04 6.44
C CYS A 317 6.50 -8.44 6.09
N LEU A 318 5.21 -8.58 5.80
CA LEU A 318 4.50 -9.81 5.39
C LEU A 318 4.57 -11.03 6.34
N SER A 319 5.34 -10.94 7.43
CA SER A 319 5.25 -11.89 8.55
C SER A 319 3.83 -11.96 9.10
N SER A 320 3.45 -13.15 9.58
CA SER A 320 2.36 -13.33 10.54
C SER A 320 2.42 -12.23 11.60
N TRP A 321 1.31 -11.56 11.87
CA TRP A 321 1.20 -10.56 12.93
C TRP A 321 1.07 -11.29 14.27
N THR A 322 2.15 -11.95 14.67
CA THR A 322 2.32 -12.44 16.03
C THR A 322 2.46 -11.23 16.95
N GLN A 323 1.93 -11.34 18.16
CA GLN A 323 1.98 -10.26 19.15
C GLN A 323 3.36 -10.20 19.86
N ALA A 324 4.44 -10.45 19.08
CA ALA A 324 5.89 -10.44 19.34
C ALA A 324 6.60 -10.88 18.03
N GLU A 325 7.61 -10.25 17.43
CA GLU A 325 8.20 -8.88 17.39
C GLU A 325 8.86 -8.74 15.98
N LEU A 326 8.99 -7.61 15.27
CA LEU A 326 8.44 -6.25 15.39
C LEU A 326 7.38 -6.04 14.25
N GLY A 327 6.39 -5.14 14.31
CA GLY A 327 6.00 -4.18 15.35
C GLY A 327 5.14 -4.78 16.46
N VAL A 328 5.80 -5.52 17.33
CA VAL A 328 5.53 -5.57 18.77
C VAL A 328 6.82 -5.15 19.49
N PRO A 329 6.75 -4.49 20.65
CA PRO A 329 7.94 -4.02 21.36
C PRO A 329 8.74 -5.14 22.00
N ASN A 330 10.03 -4.86 22.17
CA ASN A 330 11.01 -5.67 22.88
C ASN A 330 10.55 -6.10 24.28
N MET A 331 10.30 -7.40 24.47
CA MET A 331 9.75 -7.96 25.71
C MET A 331 10.70 -7.91 26.91
N THR A 332 12.03 -7.96 26.72
CA THR A 332 12.99 -7.81 27.84
C THR A 332 13.09 -6.36 28.34
N LEU A 333 12.79 -5.38 27.50
CA LEU A 333 12.56 -3.97 27.89
C LEU A 333 11.22 -3.75 28.61
N ILE A 334 10.22 -4.60 28.38
CA ILE A 334 8.93 -4.58 29.09
C ILE A 334 9.08 -5.18 30.51
N ASP A 335 9.73 -6.33 30.64
CA ASP A 335 9.85 -7.02 31.93
C ASP A 335 10.85 -6.38 32.90
N SER A 336 11.85 -5.64 32.41
CA SER A 336 12.75 -4.85 33.26
C SER A 336 12.01 -3.69 33.94
N ARG A 337 11.13 -2.98 33.22
CA ARG A 337 10.29 -1.91 33.80
C ARG A 337 9.30 -2.43 34.85
N ARG A 338 8.84 -3.68 34.72
CA ARG A 338 7.91 -4.33 35.68
C ARG A 338 8.53 -4.73 37.03
N ARG A 339 9.85 -4.77 37.17
CA ARG A 339 10.54 -5.15 38.43
C ARG A 339 11.04 -3.96 39.25
N SER A 340 10.78 -2.74 38.78
CA SER A 340 11.26 -1.48 39.38
C SER A 340 10.11 -0.53 39.71
N SER A 341 8.88 -1.05 39.81
CA SER A 341 7.65 -0.34 40.17
C SER A 341 6.92 -1.11 41.28
#